data_AF-A0A1X7T1V8-F1
#
_entry.id   AF-A0A1X7T1V8-F1
#
_cell.length_a   1.000
_cell.length_b   1.000
_cell.length_c   1.000
_cell.angle_alpha   90.00
_cell.angle_beta   90.00
_cell.angle_gamma   90.00
#
_symmetry.space_group_name_H-M   'P 1'
#
loop_
_entity.id
_entity.type
_entity.pdbx_description
1 polymer ?
#
loop_
_entity_poly.entity_id
_entity_poly.type
_entity_poly.pdbx_seq_one_letter_code
_entity_poly.pdbx_strand_id
1 'polypeptide(L)'
;MANSLGSKRTLNENGNNKEEGKMNEPQNTMKILMSAVKEDQVVLSYCYYCSCPNGYSIDANGHNCIDINECVADNGNCSHDCTNTPGSYLCSCNNGYSIDTDGHNCS
;
A
#
# COMPACT_ATOMS: atom_id res chain seq x y z
N MET A 1 2.41 -2.74 -26.96
CA MET A 1 3.06 -1.59 -26.30
C MET A 1 1.94 -0.71 -25.77
N ALA A 2 1.60 -0.81 -24.49
CA ALA A 2 0.48 -0.06 -23.91
C ALA A 2 1.02 1.08 -23.04
N ASN A 3 1.00 2.26 -23.66
CA ASN A 3 0.96 3.64 -23.18
C ASN A 3 1.03 3.90 -21.67
N SER A 4 2.09 4.61 -21.29
CA SER A 4 2.15 5.47 -20.11
C SER A 4 1.09 6.57 -20.19
N LEU A 5 0.25 6.71 -19.17
CA LEU A 5 -0.51 7.91 -18.85
C LEU A 5 -0.97 7.82 -17.39
N GLY A 6 -0.29 8.54 -16.50
CA GLY A 6 -0.67 8.54 -15.08
C GLY A 6 0.22 9.34 -14.12
N SER A 7 0.84 10.43 -14.54
CA SER A 7 1.40 11.40 -13.58
C SER A 7 0.62 12.70 -13.70
N LYS A 8 -0.45 12.84 -12.89
CA LYS A 8 -1.09 14.14 -12.71
C LYS A 8 -0.14 15.01 -11.90
N ARG A 9 0.63 15.85 -12.59
CA ARG A 9 1.29 17.00 -11.98
C ARG A 9 0.22 18.07 -11.73
N THR A 10 -0.13 18.32 -10.48
CA THR A 10 -0.86 19.54 -10.12
C THR A 10 0.17 20.62 -9.78
N LEU A 11 0.07 21.76 -10.45
CA LEU A 11 0.81 22.97 -10.08
C LEU A 11 0.11 23.55 -8.84
N ASN A 12 0.83 23.72 -7.74
CA ASN A 12 0.35 24.62 -6.69
C ASN A 12 0.51 26.07 -7.16
N GLU A 13 -0.29 27.00 -6.62
CA GLU A 13 -0.26 28.43 -6.96
C GLU A 13 1.07 29.13 -6.62
N ASN A 14 2.04 28.40 -6.06
CA ASN A 14 3.34 28.91 -5.59
C ASN A 14 4.54 28.40 -6.40
N GLY A 15 4.34 27.72 -7.54
CA GLY A 15 5.42 27.39 -8.47
C GLY A 15 6.53 26.46 -7.94
N ASN A 16 6.35 25.89 -6.75
CA ASN A 16 7.31 24.99 -6.15
C ASN A 16 6.89 23.54 -6.44
N ASN A 17 7.77 22.80 -7.11
CA ASN A 17 7.65 21.36 -7.28
C ASN A 17 7.63 20.72 -5.89
N LYS A 18 6.44 20.43 -5.37
CA LYS A 18 6.33 19.48 -4.27
C LYS A 18 6.57 18.12 -4.92
N GLU A 19 7.71 17.51 -4.60
CA GLU A 19 7.82 16.06 -4.75
C GLU A 19 6.74 15.47 -3.84
N GLU A 20 5.55 15.24 -4.40
CA GLU A 20 4.60 14.36 -3.75
C GLU A 20 5.27 12.98 -3.77
N GLY A 21 5.77 12.61 -2.58
CA GLY A 21 6.60 11.44 -2.37
C GLY A 21 6.03 10.25 -3.10
N LYS A 22 6.91 9.53 -3.81
CA LYS A 22 6.66 8.31 -4.58
C LYS A 22 5.45 7.55 -4.04
N MET A 23 4.28 7.82 -4.59
CA MET A 23 3.05 7.23 -4.13
C MET A 23 3.11 5.76 -4.51
N ASN A 24 3.02 4.88 -3.49
CA ASN A 24 3.13 3.44 -3.62
C ASN A 24 2.21 2.93 -4.73
N GLU A 25 2.78 2.76 -5.92
CA GLU A 25 2.02 2.44 -7.13
C GLU A 25 1.50 1.00 -7.00
N PRO A 26 0.19 0.75 -7.19
CA PRO A 26 -0.34 -0.60 -7.13
C PRO A 26 0.32 -1.47 -8.21
N GLN A 27 0.62 -2.71 -7.86
CA GLN A 27 1.13 -3.65 -8.85
C GLN A 27 -0.02 -4.14 -9.73
N ASN A 28 0.04 -3.80 -11.01
CA ASN A 28 -0.91 -4.27 -12.01
C ASN A 28 -0.68 -5.75 -12.29
N THR A 29 -1.59 -6.62 -11.86
CA THR A 29 -1.54 -8.04 -12.22
C THR A 29 -2.62 -8.35 -13.26
N MET A 30 -2.19 -8.80 -14.43
CA MET A 30 -3.10 -9.24 -15.49
C MET A 30 -3.39 -10.73 -15.29
N LYS A 31 -4.58 -11.08 -14.81
CA LYS A 31 -4.99 -12.48 -14.66
C LYS A 31 -6.03 -12.84 -15.73
N ILE A 32 -5.79 -13.92 -16.45
CA ILE A 32 -6.78 -14.52 -17.35
C ILE A 32 -7.79 -15.24 -16.47
N LEU A 33 -9.03 -14.75 -16.43
CA LEU A 33 -10.04 -15.32 -15.54
C LEU A 33 -10.72 -16.54 -16.17
N MET A 34 -11.12 -16.45 -17.45
CA MET A 34 -11.67 -17.55 -18.26
C MET A 34 -11.53 -17.23 -19.75
N SER A 35 -11.28 -18.25 -20.59
CA SER A 35 -11.39 -18.16 -22.05
C SER A 35 -12.73 -18.72 -22.50
N ALA A 36 -13.49 -17.95 -23.28
CA ALA A 36 -14.69 -18.44 -23.96
C ALA A 36 -14.41 -18.52 -25.47
N VAL A 37 -14.77 -19.62 -26.12
CA VAL A 37 -14.72 -19.73 -27.58
C VAL A 37 -16.09 -19.36 -28.13
N LYS A 38 -16.18 -18.24 -28.86
CA LYS A 38 -17.40 -17.85 -29.57
C LYS A 38 -17.01 -17.54 -31.02
N GLU A 39 -17.62 -18.26 -31.96
CA GLU A 39 -17.45 -18.04 -33.41
C GLU A 39 -15.96 -17.97 -33.85
N ASP A 40 -15.19 -19.04 -33.55
CA ASP A 40 -13.76 -19.16 -33.86
C ASP A 40 -12.84 -18.07 -33.27
N GLN A 41 -13.35 -17.22 -32.38
CA GLN A 41 -12.56 -16.25 -31.63
C GLN A 41 -12.37 -16.71 -30.18
N VAL A 42 -11.13 -16.66 -29.71
CA VAL A 42 -10.79 -16.82 -28.29
C VAL A 42 -11.12 -15.49 -27.59
N VAL A 43 -12.24 -15.44 -26.90
CA VAL A 43 -12.62 -14.29 -26.08
C VAL A 43 -11.84 -14.38 -24.77
N LEU A 44 -10.85 -13.50 -24.61
CA LEU A 44 -10.07 -13.36 -23.39
C LEU A 44 -10.75 -12.32 -22.48
N SER A 45 -11.30 -12.76 -21.36
CA SER A 45 -11.73 -11.86 -20.29
C SER A 45 -10.56 -11.59 -19.34
N TYR A 46 -10.13 -10.34 -19.27
CA TYR A 46 -9.07 -9.91 -18.35
C TYR A 46 -9.69 -9.43 -17.05
N CYS A 47 -9.28 -10.02 -15.93
CA CYS A 47 -9.51 -9.44 -14.62
C CYS A 47 -8.28 -8.63 -14.27
N TYR A 48 -8.49 -7.32 -14.14
CA TYR A 48 -7.49 -6.38 -13.69
C TYR A 48 -7.80 -6.06 -12.24
N TYR A 49 -6.96 -6.52 -11.32
CA TYR A 49 -7.06 -6.13 -9.93
C TYR A 49 -5.73 -5.52 -9.51
N CYS A 50 -5.83 -4.35 -8.86
CA CYS A 50 -4.70 -3.75 -8.19
C CYS A 50 -4.37 -4.58 -6.95
N SER A 51 -3.09 -4.75 -6.66
CA SER A 51 -2.61 -5.29 -5.38
C SER A 51 -1.59 -4.35 -4.77
N CYS A 52 -1.61 -4.25 -3.45
CA CYS A 52 -0.68 -3.42 -2.70
C CYS A 52 0.46 -4.24 -2.08
N PRO A 53 1.64 -3.64 -1.87
CA PRO A 53 2.67 -4.23 -1.03
C PRO A 53 2.17 -4.53 0.38
N ASN A 54 2.88 -5.39 1.12
CA ASN A 54 2.59 -5.62 2.53
C ASN A 54 2.66 -4.31 3.33
N GLY A 55 1.78 -4.14 4.32
CA GLY A 55 1.64 -2.90 5.08
C GLY A 55 0.77 -1.83 4.39
N TYR A 56 0.16 -2.14 3.25
CA TYR A 56 -0.71 -1.21 2.52
C TYR A 56 -2.04 -1.85 2.16
N SER A 57 -3.08 -1.02 2.11
CA SER A 57 -4.43 -1.40 1.67
C SER A 57 -4.85 -0.60 0.44
N ILE A 58 -5.77 -1.15 -0.34
CA ILE A 58 -6.31 -0.46 -1.51
C ILE A 58 -7.32 0.59 -1.04
N ASP A 59 -7.23 1.81 -1.58
CA ASP A 59 -8.16 2.89 -1.30
C ASP A 59 -9.58 2.60 -1.82
N ALA A 60 -10.56 3.42 -1.42
CA ALA A 60 -11.95 3.24 -1.84
C ALA A 60 -12.15 3.34 -3.37
N ASN A 61 -11.20 3.94 -4.08
CA ASN A 61 -11.24 4.07 -5.54
C ASN A 61 -10.61 2.86 -6.26
N GLY A 62 -10.01 1.91 -5.54
CA GLY A 62 -9.43 0.71 -6.12
C GLY A 62 -8.05 0.92 -6.74
N HIS A 63 -7.45 2.12 -6.63
CA HIS A 63 -6.34 2.54 -7.49
C HIS A 63 -5.10 3.02 -6.74
N ASN A 64 -5.20 3.28 -5.43
CA ASN A 64 -4.05 3.76 -4.65
C ASN A 64 -3.79 2.81 -3.50
N CYS A 65 -2.51 2.62 -3.17
CA CYS A 65 -2.12 1.93 -1.96
C CYS A 65 -1.93 2.96 -0.85
N ILE A 66 -2.79 2.88 0.16
CA ILE A 66 -2.70 3.67 1.38
C ILE A 66 -2.04 2.84 2.47
N ASP A 67 -1.17 3.50 3.22
CA ASP A 67 -0.49 2.90 4.37
C ASP A 67 -1.52 2.39 5.37
N ILE A 68 -1.33 1.16 5.85
CA ILE A 68 -2.12 0.63 6.96
C ILE A 68 -1.48 1.18 8.22
N ASN A 69 -2.26 1.89 9.03
CA ASN A 69 -1.79 2.30 10.35
C ASN A 69 -2.13 1.22 11.36
N GLU A 70 -1.20 0.30 11.61
CA GLU A 70 -1.42 -0.81 12.53
C GLU A 70 -1.57 -0.33 13.98
N CYS A 71 -1.03 0.83 14.35
CA CYS A 71 -1.17 1.40 15.69
C CYS A 71 -2.62 1.75 16.06
N VAL A 72 -3.51 1.93 15.09
CA VAL A 72 -4.94 2.19 15.35
C VAL A 72 -5.65 0.94 15.89
N ALA A 73 -5.17 -0.24 15.51
CA ALA A 73 -5.72 -1.51 15.94
C ALA A 73 -4.89 -2.08 17.08
N ASP A 74 -5.45 -2.10 18.29
CA ASP A 74 -4.82 -2.69 19.47
C ASP A 74 -3.38 -2.21 19.72
N ASN A 75 -3.10 -0.93 19.42
CA ASN A 75 -1.76 -0.32 19.54
C ASN A 75 -0.67 -1.08 18.74
N GLY A 76 -1.01 -1.70 17.61
CA GLY A 76 -0.07 -2.55 16.86
C GLY A 76 0.43 -3.74 17.69
N ASN A 77 -0.30 -4.13 18.74
CA ASN A 77 0.11 -5.13 19.73
C ASN A 77 1.43 -4.78 20.46
N CYS A 78 1.82 -3.49 20.48
CA CYS A 78 2.97 -3.00 21.24
C CYS A 78 2.65 -2.93 22.73
N SER A 79 3.59 -3.37 23.59
CA SER A 79 3.47 -3.26 25.05
C SER A 79 3.41 -1.83 25.56
N HIS A 80 4.16 -0.93 24.93
CA HIS A 80 4.24 0.49 25.28
C HIS A 80 3.80 1.35 24.08
N ASP A 81 4.70 2.09 23.45
CA ASP A 81 4.34 3.06 22.42
C ASP A 81 4.41 2.43 21.02
N CYS A 82 3.41 2.69 20.18
CA CYS A 82 3.40 2.35 18.76
C CYS A 82 3.58 3.61 17.90
N THR A 83 4.51 3.56 16.95
CA THR A 83 4.71 4.61 15.95
C THR A 83 4.49 4.04 14.55
N ASN A 84 3.50 4.60 13.84
CA ASN A 84 3.22 4.20 12.47
C ASN A 84 4.34 4.67 11.51
N THR A 85 4.69 3.85 10.53
CA THR A 85 5.71 4.15 9.53
C THR A 85 5.23 3.72 8.14
N PRO A 86 5.77 4.26 7.03
CA PRO A 86 5.36 3.80 5.70
C PRO A 86 5.64 2.30 5.49
N GLY A 87 4.57 1.51 5.41
CA GLY A 87 4.56 0.07 5.17
C GLY A 87 4.80 -0.81 6.38
N SER A 88 4.83 -0.25 7.59
CA SER A 88 5.07 -0.97 8.84
C SER A 88 4.78 -0.09 10.06
N TYR A 89 5.04 -0.59 11.25
CA TYR A 89 5.07 0.19 12.49
C TYR A 89 6.29 -0.21 13.32
N LEU A 90 6.56 0.58 14.36
CA LEU A 90 7.62 0.32 15.33
C LEU A 90 7.06 0.45 16.74
N CYS A 91 7.37 -0.52 17.59
CA CYS A 91 7.14 -0.43 19.03
C CYS A 91 8.36 0.18 19.73
N SER A 92 8.14 1.07 20.70
CA SER A 92 9.19 1.61 21.56
C SER A 92 8.84 1.50 23.03
N CYS A 93 9.87 1.32 23.88
CA CYS A 93 9.71 1.13 25.31
C CYS A 93 9.94 2.41 26.10
N ASN A 94 9.19 2.56 27.19
CA ASN A 94 9.40 3.59 28.19
C ASN A 94 10.81 3.49 28.82
N ASN A 95 11.26 4.61 29.39
CA ASN A 95 12.59 4.68 29.99
C ASN A 95 12.77 3.63 31.11
N GLY A 96 13.88 2.89 31.07
CA GLY A 96 14.16 1.78 31.99
C GLY A 96 13.74 0.40 31.50
N TYR A 97 13.10 0.29 30.33
CA TYR A 97 12.74 -0.97 29.68
C TYR A 97 13.48 -1.15 28.35
N SER A 98 13.66 -2.40 27.93
CA SER A 98 14.22 -2.77 26.63
C SER A 98 13.21 -3.52 25.79
N ILE A 99 13.30 -3.37 24.46
CA ILE A 99 12.45 -4.13 23.54
C ILE A 99 12.92 -5.59 23.48
N ASP A 100 11.98 -6.51 23.58
CA ASP A 100 12.22 -7.95 23.45
C ASP A 100 12.47 -8.35 21.99
N THR A 101 12.86 -9.60 21.77
CA THR A 101 13.21 -10.13 20.44
C THR A 101 12.01 -10.26 19.50
N ASP A 102 10.78 -10.24 20.03
CA ASP A 102 9.56 -10.18 19.23
C ASP A 102 9.29 -8.77 18.67
N GLY A 103 10.01 -7.75 19.13
CA GLY A 103 9.86 -6.37 18.69
C GLY A 103 8.58 -5.68 19.20
N HIS A 104 7.87 -6.27 20.15
CA HIS A 104 6.58 -5.77 20.66
C HIS A 104 6.57 -5.62 22.18
N ASN A 105 7.19 -6.56 22.90
CA ASN A 105 7.18 -6.57 24.36
C ASN A 105 8.34 -5.77 24.95
N CYS A 106 8.12 -5.22 26.15
CA CYS A 106 9.10 -4.43 26.87
C CYS A 106 9.41 -5.08 28.22
N SER A 107 10.71 -5.31 28.51
CA SER A 107 11.20 -5.96 29.74
C SER A 107 12.25 -5.15 30.49
#